data_AF-A0A918XWV4-F1
#
_entry.id   AF-A0A918XWV4-F1
#
_cell.length_a   1.000
_cell.length_b   1.000
_cell.length_c   1.000
_cell.angle_alpha   90.00
_cell.angle_beta   90.00
_cell.angle_gamma   90.00
#
_symmetry.space_group_name_H-M   'P 1'
#
loop_
_entity.id
_entity.type
_entity.pdbx_description
1 polymer ?
#
loop_
_entity_poly.entity_id
_entity_poly.type
_entity_poly.pdbx_seq_one_letter_code
_entity_poly.pdbx_strand_id
1 'polypeptide(L)'
;MSTAYAELAAAMQLYFDGFYEGDVGTLKRVFHPCCHLISGTGGTLADEDMEAVYARIAARTNPARTGQARYDRILSIHLSGPETALVTCRIGIEPKLFTDYLNFVKLDGRWQIVSKVYSWVLIEDAAGALPAATAQAAE
;
A
#
# COMPACT_ATOMS: atom_id res chain seq x y z
N MET A 1 9.46 5.11 -19.92
CA MET A 1 8.43 5.13 -18.85
C MET A 1 7.76 6.50 -18.92
N SER A 2 6.42 6.60 -18.99
CA SER A 2 5.78 7.93 -19.06
C SER A 2 5.95 8.67 -17.72
N THR A 3 5.90 10.00 -17.74
CA THR A 3 5.99 10.83 -16.53
C THR A 3 5.00 10.40 -15.45
N ALA A 4 3.76 10.06 -15.83
CA ALA A 4 2.74 9.59 -14.90
C ALA A 4 3.12 8.29 -14.18
N TYR A 5 3.75 7.33 -14.87
CA TYR A 5 4.23 6.10 -14.22
C TYR A 5 5.34 6.38 -13.21
N ALA A 6 6.27 7.29 -13.53
CA ALA A 6 7.34 7.67 -12.62
C ALA A 6 6.80 8.39 -11.37
N GLU A 7 5.84 9.31 -11.56
CA GLU A 7 5.17 10.01 -10.46
C GLU A 7 4.39 9.03 -9.56
N LEU A 8 3.65 8.08 -10.15
CA LEU A 8 2.93 7.05 -9.40
C LEU A 8 3.89 6.11 -8.66
N ALA A 9 5.01 5.72 -9.28
CA ALA A 9 6.03 4.92 -8.61
C ALA A 9 6.63 5.68 -7.40
N ALA A 10 6.86 6.98 -7.51
CA ALA A 10 7.31 7.81 -6.39
C ALA A 10 6.25 7.93 -5.28
N ALA A 11 4.96 8.10 -5.64
CA ALA A 11 3.87 8.08 -4.68
C ALA A 11 3.74 6.73 -3.97
N MET A 12 3.93 5.62 -4.70
CA MET A 12 3.95 4.27 -4.15
C MET A 12 5.11 4.03 -3.19
N GLN A 13 6.27 4.64 -3.45
CA GLN A 13 7.40 4.57 -2.51
C GLN A 13 7.03 5.19 -1.15
N LEU A 14 6.38 6.36 -1.15
CA LEU A 14 5.87 6.99 0.07
C LEU A 14 4.83 6.11 0.77
N TYR A 15 3.95 5.46 0.01
CA TYR A 15 2.99 4.52 0.54
C TYR A 15 3.68 3.34 1.25
N PHE A 16 4.66 2.72 0.61
CA PHE A 16 5.42 1.59 1.17
C PHE A 16 6.19 1.99 2.44
N ASP A 17 6.93 3.09 2.37
CA ASP A 17 7.73 3.57 3.51
C ASP A 17 6.83 3.99 4.67
N GLY A 18 5.72 4.68 4.40
CA GLY A 18 4.76 5.08 5.43
C GLY A 18 4.17 3.90 6.21
N PHE A 19 3.85 2.78 5.53
CA PHE A 19 3.39 1.57 6.22
C PHE A 19 4.51 0.79 6.91
N TYR A 20 5.72 0.78 6.34
CA TYR A 20 6.87 0.06 6.90
C TYR A 20 7.41 0.76 8.17
N GLU A 21 7.56 2.07 8.12
CA GLU A 21 8.10 2.90 9.21
C GLU A 21 7.00 3.34 10.19
N GLY A 22 5.73 3.18 9.83
CA GLY A 22 4.60 3.68 10.63
C GLY A 22 4.50 5.20 10.67
N ASP A 23 5.01 5.88 9.65
CA ASP A 23 5.01 7.34 9.56
C ASP A 23 3.68 7.87 8.99
N VAL A 24 2.81 8.32 9.89
CA VAL A 24 1.53 8.98 9.57
C VAL A 24 1.74 10.25 8.74
N GLY A 25 2.81 11.01 8.97
CA GLY A 25 3.10 12.22 8.21
C GLY A 25 3.36 11.90 6.75
N THR A 26 4.12 10.84 6.48
CA THR A 26 4.34 10.33 5.11
C THR A 26 3.06 9.82 4.48
N LEU A 27 2.24 9.06 5.22
CA LEU A 27 0.96 8.55 4.69
C LEU A 27 -0.01 9.69 4.33
N LYS A 28 -0.07 10.76 5.12
CA LYS A 28 -0.89 11.96 4.82
C LYS A 28 -0.51 12.67 3.53
N ARG A 29 0.69 12.41 2.97
CA ARG A 29 1.12 12.97 1.67
C ARG A 29 0.58 12.20 0.48
N VAL A 30 0.21 10.93 0.67
CA VAL A 30 -0.25 10.05 -0.42
C VAL A 30 -1.74 9.70 -0.30
N PHE A 31 -2.33 9.75 0.88
CA PHE A 31 -3.78 9.53 1.06
C PHE A 31 -4.56 10.84 1.02
N HIS A 32 -5.62 10.88 0.22
CA HIS A 32 -6.60 11.94 0.30
C HIS A 32 -7.43 11.79 1.60
N PRO A 33 -7.83 12.88 2.28
CA PRO A 33 -8.60 12.79 3.53
C PRO A 33 -9.95 12.05 3.41
N CYS A 34 -10.53 11.99 2.22
CA CYS A 34 -11.78 11.22 1.99
C CYS A 34 -11.56 9.72 1.79
N CYS A 35 -10.31 9.23 1.82
CA CYS A 35 -10.02 7.83 1.56
C CYS A 35 -10.58 6.95 2.68
N HIS A 36 -11.08 5.79 2.27
CA HIS A 36 -11.45 4.70 3.16
C HIS A 36 -10.64 3.46 2.82
N LEU A 37 -10.32 2.68 3.85
CA LEU A 37 -9.74 1.35 3.76
C LEU A 37 -10.82 0.31 3.97
N ILE A 38 -11.08 -0.47 2.92
CA ILE A 38 -12.20 -1.39 2.88
C ILE A 38 -11.69 -2.82 2.66
N SER A 39 -12.21 -3.77 3.42
CA SER A 39 -11.91 -5.19 3.24
C SER A 39 -13.11 -6.07 3.58
N GLY A 40 -13.31 -7.13 2.79
CA GLY A 40 -14.25 -8.21 3.10
C GLY A 40 -13.56 -9.48 3.63
N THR A 41 -12.25 -9.44 3.88
CA THR A 41 -11.50 -10.62 4.32
C THR A 41 -12.01 -11.10 5.67
N GLY A 42 -12.42 -12.37 5.76
CA GLY A 42 -13.04 -12.94 6.96
C GLY A 42 -14.57 -12.89 6.97
N GLY A 43 -15.20 -12.47 5.87
CA GLY A 43 -16.65 -12.57 5.67
C GLY A 43 -17.48 -11.44 6.30
N THR A 44 -16.84 -10.45 6.90
CA THR A 44 -17.49 -9.22 7.38
C THR A 44 -16.83 -8.01 6.72
N LEU A 45 -17.62 -6.99 6.39
CA LEU A 45 -17.12 -5.74 5.83
C LEU A 45 -16.43 -4.92 6.93
N ALA A 46 -15.14 -4.68 6.76
CA ALA A 46 -14.42 -3.60 7.42
C ALA A 46 -14.43 -2.38 6.49
N ASP A 47 -14.73 -1.22 7.05
CA ASP A 47 -14.70 0.08 6.38
C ASP A 47 -14.18 1.12 7.39
N GLU A 48 -13.02 1.69 7.10
CA GLU A 48 -12.31 2.59 8.03
C GLU A 48 -11.87 3.86 7.32
N ASP A 49 -12.20 5.01 7.92
CA ASP A 49 -11.66 6.29 7.49
C ASP A 49 -10.16 6.42 7.81
N MET A 50 -9.49 7.38 7.17
CA MET A 50 -8.05 7.55 7.36
C MET A 50 -7.66 7.97 8.79
N GLU A 51 -8.50 8.66 9.55
CA GLU A 51 -8.15 9.06 10.92
C GLU A 51 -8.08 7.83 11.85
N ALA A 52 -9.03 6.90 11.73
CA ALA A 52 -8.97 5.61 12.41
C ALA A 52 -7.73 4.79 12.00
N VAL A 53 -7.42 4.78 10.70
CA VAL A 53 -6.23 4.10 10.16
C VAL A 53 -4.94 4.70 10.73
N TYR A 54 -4.82 6.04 10.76
CA TYR A 54 -3.65 6.72 11.31
C TYR A 54 -3.48 6.45 12.80
N ALA A 55 -4.56 6.47 13.58
CA ALA A 55 -4.52 6.13 15.00
C ALA A 55 -4.00 4.70 15.22
N ARG A 56 -4.47 3.73 14.44
CA ARG A 56 -3.96 2.35 14.48
C ARG A 56 -2.48 2.28 14.12
N ILE A 57 -2.05 2.99 13.09
CA ILE A 57 -0.66 2.97 12.63
C ILE A 57 0.28 3.58 13.68
N ALA A 58 -0.14 4.66 14.33
CA ALA A 58 0.63 5.28 15.40
C ALA A 58 0.71 4.41 16.67
N ALA A 59 -0.32 3.62 16.95
CA ALA A 59 -0.40 2.78 18.15
C ALA A 59 0.34 1.43 18.02
N ARG A 60 0.51 0.90 16.80
CA ARG A 60 1.16 -0.41 16.59
C ARG A 60 2.69 -0.31 16.61
N THR A 61 3.36 -1.43 16.91
CA THR A 61 4.78 -1.55 16.57
C THR A 61 4.92 -1.67 15.06
N ASN A 62 5.66 -0.77 14.42
CA ASN A 62 5.82 -0.78 12.98
C ASN A 62 6.83 -1.86 12.52
N PRO A 63 6.69 -2.37 11.27
CA PRO A 63 7.57 -3.39 10.70
C PRO A 63 9.07 -3.07 10.79
N ALA A 64 9.46 -1.82 10.54
CA ALA A 64 10.85 -1.37 10.57
C ALA A 64 11.50 -1.56 11.94
N ARG A 65 10.78 -1.25 13.03
CA ARG A 65 11.29 -1.40 14.40
C ARG A 65 11.61 -2.84 14.78
N THR A 66 10.96 -3.80 14.15
CA THR A 66 11.19 -5.24 14.37
C THR A 66 12.00 -5.88 13.25
N GLY A 67 12.49 -5.11 12.27
CA GLY A 67 13.29 -5.62 11.16
C GLY A 67 12.55 -6.62 10.26
N GLN A 68 11.23 -6.47 10.10
CA GLN A 68 10.45 -7.35 9.25
C GLN A 68 10.91 -7.24 7.79
N ALA A 69 10.80 -8.36 7.05
CA ALA A 69 11.09 -8.37 5.63
C ALA A 69 10.08 -7.48 4.87
N ARG A 70 10.58 -6.72 3.89
CA ARG A 70 9.71 -5.94 3.00
C ARG A 70 9.17 -6.87 1.90
N TYR A 71 7.86 -6.84 1.71
CA TYR A 71 7.17 -7.54 0.62
C TYR A 71 6.60 -6.56 -0.40
N ASP A 72 7.19 -5.36 -0.46
CA ASP A 72 6.69 -4.23 -1.21
C ASP A 72 6.86 -4.47 -2.70
N ARG A 73 5.75 -4.49 -3.42
CA ARG A 73 5.77 -4.71 -4.86
C ARG A 73 4.58 -4.05 -5.54
N ILE A 74 4.86 -3.24 -6.54
CA ILE A 74 3.83 -2.83 -7.51
C ILE A 74 3.58 -4.03 -8.42
N LEU A 75 2.34 -4.52 -8.46
CA LEU A 75 1.91 -5.62 -9.32
C LEU A 75 1.44 -5.10 -10.68
N SER A 76 0.70 -3.99 -10.68
CA SER A 76 0.27 -3.31 -11.90
C SER A 76 -0.03 -1.84 -11.64
N ILE A 77 0.08 -1.03 -12.70
CA ILE A 77 -0.42 0.34 -12.76
C ILE A 77 -1.26 0.45 -14.03
N HIS A 78 -2.51 0.86 -13.89
CA HIS A 78 -3.43 1.10 -14.99
C HIS A 78 -3.83 2.58 -14.99
N LEU A 79 -3.40 3.32 -16.01
CA LEU A 79 -3.80 4.70 -16.23
C LEU A 79 -5.09 4.74 -17.06
N SER A 80 -6.14 5.37 -16.53
CA SER A 80 -7.41 5.58 -17.25
C SER A 80 -7.51 6.98 -17.87
N GLY A 81 -6.44 7.78 -17.76
CA GLY A 81 -6.34 9.16 -18.20
C GLY A 81 -5.15 9.86 -17.54
N PRO A 82 -5.00 11.18 -17.74
CA PRO A 82 -3.93 11.96 -17.11
C PRO A 82 -4.07 12.05 -15.58
N GLU A 83 -5.30 11.98 -15.06
CA GLU A 83 -5.61 12.24 -13.65
C GLU A 83 -6.13 11.04 -12.87
N THR A 84 -6.28 9.85 -13.48
CA THR A 84 -6.86 8.69 -12.79
C THR A 84 -6.05 7.43 -13.04
N ALA A 85 -5.75 6.69 -11.97
CA ALA A 85 -5.05 5.42 -12.06
C ALA A 85 -5.59 4.40 -11.06
N LEU A 86 -5.50 3.12 -11.42
CA LEU A 86 -5.60 2.00 -10.49
C LEU A 86 -4.21 1.39 -10.32
N VAL A 87 -3.74 1.28 -9.09
CA VAL A 87 -2.51 0.57 -8.75
C VAL A 87 -2.87 -0.66 -7.93
N THR A 88 -2.39 -1.82 -8.37
CA THR A 88 -2.42 -3.04 -7.54
C THR A 88 -1.03 -3.26 -6.97
N CYS A 89 -0.92 -3.41 -5.66
CA CYS A 89 0.36 -3.66 -5.02
C CYS A 89 0.27 -4.72 -3.93
N ARG A 90 1.44 -5.12 -3.44
CA ARG A 90 1.62 -6.02 -2.31
C ARG A 90 2.48 -5.34 -1.25
N ILE A 91 2.13 -5.53 0.01
CA ILE A 91 2.92 -5.14 1.18
C ILE A 91 2.85 -6.23 2.25
N GLY A 92 3.86 -6.29 3.10
CA GLY A 92 3.91 -7.22 4.23
C GLY A 92 3.87 -6.48 5.56
N ILE A 93 2.97 -6.90 6.44
CA ILE A 93 2.94 -6.49 7.84
C ILE A 93 2.67 -7.77 8.61
N GLU A 94 3.73 -8.38 9.14
CA GLU A 94 3.67 -9.72 9.70
C GLU A 94 2.57 -9.85 10.77
N PRO A 95 1.79 -10.96 10.76
CA PRO A 95 1.98 -12.17 9.92
C PRO A 95 1.29 -12.10 8.54
N LYS A 96 0.79 -10.95 8.13
CA LYS A 96 -0.10 -10.81 6.96
C LYS A 96 0.62 -10.29 5.72
N LEU A 97 0.26 -10.86 4.58
CA LEU A 97 0.62 -10.39 3.25
C LEU A 97 -0.61 -9.78 2.59
N PHE A 98 -0.56 -8.48 2.30
CA PHE A 98 -1.68 -7.74 1.75
C PHE A 98 -1.58 -7.64 0.23
N THR A 99 -2.72 -7.77 -0.45
CA THR A 99 -2.89 -7.27 -1.82
C THR A 99 -3.84 -6.09 -1.77
N ASP A 100 -3.34 -4.93 -2.18
CA ASP A 100 -4.08 -3.68 -2.15
C ASP A 100 -4.43 -3.23 -3.56
N TYR A 101 -5.66 -2.76 -3.71
CA TYR A 101 -6.21 -2.12 -4.90
C TYR A 101 -6.42 -0.65 -4.57
N LEU A 102 -5.59 0.20 -5.14
CA LEU A 102 -5.48 1.61 -4.81
C LEU A 102 -6.01 2.44 -5.98
N ASN A 103 -7.14 3.12 -5.76
CA ASN A 103 -7.62 4.12 -6.72
C ASN A 103 -6.93 5.45 -6.43
N PHE A 104 -6.21 5.94 -7.43
CA PHE A 104 -5.50 7.21 -7.41
C PHE A 104 -6.21 8.25 -8.27
N VAL A 105 -6.19 9.48 -7.78
CA VAL A 105 -6.51 10.69 -8.54
C VAL A 105 -5.34 11.67 -8.50
N LYS A 106 -5.12 12.42 -9.58
CA LYS A 106 -4.16 13.53 -9.62
C LYS A 106 -4.91 14.83 -9.37
N LEU A 107 -4.71 15.44 -8.20
CA LEU A 107 -5.30 16.72 -7.81
C LEU A 107 -4.17 17.70 -7.49
N ASP A 108 -4.27 18.92 -8.01
CA ASP A 108 -3.26 19.99 -7.82
C ASP A 108 -1.83 19.51 -8.13
N GLY A 109 -1.69 18.73 -9.20
CA GLY A 109 -0.42 18.18 -9.66
C GLY A 109 0.11 16.99 -8.85
N ARG A 110 -0.62 16.48 -7.85
CA ARG A 110 -0.18 15.37 -6.97
C ARG A 110 -1.10 14.17 -7.05
N TRP A 111 -0.52 12.99 -7.14
CA TRP A 111 -1.25 11.72 -7.05
C TRP A 111 -1.61 11.40 -5.61
N GLN A 112 -2.89 11.12 -5.37
CA GLN A 112 -3.44 10.80 -4.05
C GLN A 112 -4.37 9.60 -4.14
N ILE A 113 -4.27 8.71 -3.16
CA ILE A 113 -5.15 7.55 -2.98
C ILE A 113 -6.48 8.05 -2.41
N VAL A 114 -7.58 7.79 -3.12
CA VAL A 114 -8.94 8.15 -2.71
C VAL A 114 -9.78 6.96 -2.26
N SER A 115 -9.35 5.73 -2.57
CA SER A 115 -9.86 4.55 -1.91
C SER A 115 -8.84 3.42 -1.95
N LYS A 116 -8.86 2.59 -0.91
CA LYS A 116 -8.09 1.36 -0.83
C LYS A 116 -9.04 0.20 -0.52
N VAL A 117 -9.11 -0.76 -1.43
CA VAL A 117 -9.70 -2.07 -1.14
C VAL A 117 -8.57 -3.06 -0.97
N TYR A 118 -8.63 -3.94 0.03
CA TYR A 118 -7.56 -4.90 0.25
C TYR A 118 -8.07 -6.27 0.67
N SER A 119 -7.25 -7.28 0.36
CA SER A 119 -7.33 -8.60 0.95
C SER A 119 -5.98 -8.97 1.54
N TRP A 120 -5.97 -9.92 2.47
CA TRP A 120 -4.74 -10.46 3.02
C TRP A 120 -4.82 -11.97 3.17
N VAL A 121 -3.65 -12.59 3.08
CA VAL A 121 -3.39 -13.98 3.45
C VAL A 121 -2.31 -14.01 4.52
N LEU A 122 -2.08 -15.15 5.16
CA LEU A 122 -0.90 -15.31 6.01
C LEU A 122 0.34 -15.47 5.11
N ILE A 123 1.47 -14.90 5.53
CA ILE A 123 2.73 -15.00 4.78
C ILE A 123 3.14 -16.47 4.61
N GLU A 124 2.89 -17.31 5.61
CA GLU A 124 3.17 -18.75 5.55
C GLU A 124 2.36 -19.45 4.44
N ASP A 125 1.08 -19.13 4.30
CA ASP A 125 0.22 -19.68 3.25
C ASP A 125 0.68 -19.21 1.85
N ALA A 126 1.15 -17.96 1.78
CA ALA A 126 1.61 -17.36 0.54
C ALA A 126 2.95 -17.94 0.06
N ALA A 127 3.85 -18.29 0.99
CA ALA A 127 5.14 -18.92 0.68
C ALA A 127 4.99 -20.33 0.07
N GLY A 128 3.87 -21.02 0.35
CA GLY A 128 3.51 -22.27 -0.32
C GLY A 128 2.99 -22.10 -1.75
N ALA A 129 2.59 -20.88 -2.16
CA ALA A 129 1.90 -20.61 -3.43
C ALA A 129 2.60 -19.58 -4.34
N LEU A 130 3.65 -18.89 -3.87
CA LEU A 130 4.38 -17.87 -4.63
C LEU A 130 5.86 -18.25 -4.75
N PRO A 131 6.50 -18.06 -5.92
CA PRO A 131 7.94 -18.23 -6.04
C PRO A 131 8.65 -17.25 -5.10
N ALA A 132 9.66 -17.76 -4.38
CA ALA A 132 10.44 -16.99 -3.42
C ALA A 132 10.92 -15.67 -4.03
N ALA A 133 10.74 -14.57 -3.30
CA ALA A 133 11.30 -13.28 -3.67
C ALA A 133 12.83 -13.42 -3.71
N THR A 134 13.43 -13.37 -4.90
CA THR A 134 14.87 -13.23 -5.04
C THR A 134 15.25 -11.86 -4.48
N ALA A 135 15.95 -11.87 -3.34
CA ALA A 135 16.68 -10.71 -2.89
C ALA A 135 17.65 -10.33 -4.01
N GLN A 136 17.39 -9.20 -4.66
CA GLN A 136 18.30 -8.64 -5.64
C GLN A 136 19.53 -8.17 -4.87
N ALA A 137 20.60 -8.98 -4.90
CA ALA A 137 21.90 -8.57 -4.45
C ALA A 137 22.34 -7.37 -5.31
N ALA A 138 22.77 -6.31 -4.63
CA ALA A 138 23.42 -5.19 -5.26
C ALA A 138 24.73 -5.66 -5.92
N GLU A 139 24.84 -5.45 -7.22
CA GLU A 139 26.10 -5.26 -7.96
C GLU A 139 26.09 -3.85 -8.56
#